data_AF-A0A0T6AKQ2-F1
#
_entry.id   AF-A0A0T6AKQ2-F1
#
_cell.length_a   1.000
_cell.length_b   1.000
_cell.length_c   1.000
_cell.angle_alpha   90.00
_cell.angle_beta   90.00
_cell.angle_gamma   90.00
#
_symmetry.space_group_name_H-M   'P 1'
#
loop_
_entity.id
_entity.type
_entity.pdbx_description
1 polymer ?
#
loop_
_entity_poly.entity_id
_entity_poly.type
_entity_poly.pdbx_seq_one_letter_code
_entity_poly.pdbx_strand_id
1 'polypeptide(L)' 'MRRAPLAVSFLLLGLLACPAHGTGTGVVEEVVDGDTLRVRTSGNAEAVTVRLIGIDAPER' A
#
# COMPACT_ATOMS: atom_id res chain seq x y z
N MET A 1 -27.95 18.13 -29.92
CA MET A 1 -27.22 18.57 -28.72
C MET A 1 -26.35 17.42 -28.21
N ARG A 2 -25.03 17.47 -28.46
CA ARG A 2 -24.08 16.38 -28.12
C ARG A 2 -23.73 16.43 -26.62
N ARG A 3 -24.32 15.55 -25.80
CA ARG A 3 -24.07 15.41 -24.35
C ARG A 3 -22.95 14.40 -24.03
N ALA A 4 -21.82 14.47 -24.75
CA ALA A 4 -20.70 13.54 -24.56
C ALA A 4 -19.50 14.04 -23.70
N PRO A 5 -19.35 15.31 -23.25
CA PRO A 5 -18.07 15.75 -22.69
C PRO A 5 -17.81 15.31 -21.25
N LEU A 6 -18.86 15.02 -20.46
CA LEU A 6 -18.70 14.79 -19.03
C LEU A 6 -18.16 13.38 -18.70
N ALA A 7 -18.68 12.36 -19.39
CA ALA A 7 -18.29 10.96 -19.15
C ALA A 7 -16.83 10.68 -19.56
N VAL A 8 -16.36 11.32 -20.64
CA VAL A 8 -14.96 11.21 -21.11
C VAL A 8 -14.01 11.85 -20.09
N SER A 9 -14.41 12.96 -19.48
CA SER A 9 -13.58 13.67 -18.48
C SER A 9 -13.33 12.81 -17.23
N PHE A 10 -14.35 12.10 -16.72
CA PHE A 10 -14.20 11.22 -15.56
C PHE A 10 -13.35 9.98 -15.86
N LEU A 11 -13.43 9.43 -17.08
CA LEU A 11 -12.59 8.31 -17.50
C LEU A 11 -11.11 8.69 -17.57
N LEU A 12 -10.79 9.89 -18.08
CA LEU A 12 -9.42 10.41 -18.10
C LEU A 12 -8.85 10.68 -16.69
N LEU A 13 -9.69 11.15 -15.77
CA LEU A 13 -9.25 11.41 -14.39
C LEU A 13 -8.89 10.12 -13.64
N GLY A 14 -9.61 9.02 -13.89
CA GLY A 14 -9.31 7.71 -13.31
C GLY A 14 -8.01 7.10 -13.83
N LEU A 15 -7.65 7.34 -15.10
CA LEU A 15 -6.40 6.86 -15.70
C LEU A 15 -5.15 7.56 -15.14
N LEU A 16 -5.29 8.75 -14.57
CA LEU A 16 -4.19 9.48 -13.93
C LEU A 16 -3.96 9.07 -12.47
N ALA A 17 -4.84 8.25 -11.88
CA ALA A 17 -4.66 7.73 -10.54
C ALA A 17 -3.64 6.57 -10.55
N CYS A 18 -2.36 6.92 -10.67
CA CYS A 18 -1.28 5.97 -10.44
C CYS A 18 -1.18 5.70 -8.92
N PRO A 19 -1.17 4.44 -8.46
CA PRO A 19 -0.95 4.16 -7.05
C PRO A 19 0.43 4.70 -6.64
N ALA A 20 0.43 5.69 -5.75
CA ALA A 20 1.66 6.24 -5.20
C ALA A 20 2.29 5.18 -4.28
N HIS A 21 3.45 4.65 -4.70
CA HIS A 21 4.29 3.84 -3.83
C HIS A 21 5.00 4.79 -2.87
N GLY A 22 4.49 4.90 -1.64
CA GLY A 22 5.13 5.66 -0.58
C GLY A 22 6.27 4.86 0.04
N THR A 23 7.42 5.49 0.25
CA THR A 23 8.44 4.98 1.16
C THR A 23 8.20 5.56 2.55
N GLY A 24 8.47 4.77 3.59
CA GLY A 24 8.29 5.18 4.97
C GLY A 24 9.32 4.53 5.88
N THR A 25 9.52 5.12 7.06
CA THR A 25 10.35 4.57 8.12
C THR A 25 9.49 4.06 9.26
N GLY A 26 9.94 3.00 9.92
CA GLY A 26 9.27 2.44 11.08
C GLY A 26 10.22 1.60 11.92
N VAL A 27 9.74 1.20 13.09
CA VAL A 27 10.44 0.30 14.01
C VAL A 27 9.76 -1.05 13.97
N VAL A 28 10.52 -2.12 13.76
CA VAL A 28 10.03 -3.50 13.88
C VAL A 28 9.83 -3.78 15.37
N GLU A 29 8.59 -4.04 15.77
CA GLU A 29 8.25 -4.41 17.15
C GLU A 29 8.28 -5.92 17.36
N GLU A 30 7.96 -6.69 16.30
CA GLU A 30 7.91 -8.14 16.33
C GLU A 30 8.21 -8.74 14.95
N VAL A 31 8.91 -9.87 14.94
CA VAL A 31 9.10 -10.73 13.76
C VAL A 31 8.14 -11.90 13.94
N VAL A 32 7.11 -11.99 13.10
CA VAL A 32 6.07 -13.04 13.19
C VAL A 32 6.62 -14.36 12.64
N ASP A 33 7.17 -14.30 11.44
CA ASP A 33 7.83 -15.39 10.72
C ASP A 33 8.94 -14.82 9.81
N GLY A 34 9.41 -15.60 8.83
CA GLY A 34 10.54 -15.20 7.99
C GLY A 34 10.25 -14.12 6.94
N ASP A 35 8.99 -13.80 6.66
CA ASP A 35 8.61 -12.76 5.69
C ASP A 35 7.57 -11.75 6.23
N THR A 36 7.03 -11.99 7.43
CA THR A 36 5.98 -11.19 8.06
C THR A 36 6.47 -10.52 9.35
N LEU A 37 6.25 -9.20 9.43
CA LEU A 37 6.72 -8.32 10.50
C LEU A 37 5.57 -7.50 11.07
N ARG A 38 5.62 -7.16 12.35
CA ARG A 38 4.80 -6.07 12.93
C ARG A 38 5.66 -4.82 13.08
N VAL A 39 5.26 -3.76 12.39
CA VAL A 39 6.04 -2.52 12.26
C VAL A 39 5.22 -1.34 12.73
N ARG A 40 5.75 -0.58 13.69
CA ARG A 40 5.20 0.72 14.07
C ARG A 40 5.81 1.81 13.20
N THR A 41 4.98 2.43 12.37
CA THR A 41 5.41 3.46 11.42
C THR A 41 5.21 4.86 11.98
N SER A 42 5.97 5.84 11.48
CA SER A 42 5.78 7.25 11.79
C SER A 42 4.49 7.77 11.14
N GLY A 43 3.34 7.51 11.77
CA GLY A 43 2.03 7.88 11.24
C GLY A 43 0.90 7.01 11.75
N ASN A 44 1.21 5.82 12.26
CA ASN A 44 0.25 4.96 12.94
C ASN A 44 0.67 4.76 14.40
N ALA A 45 -0.28 4.95 15.32
CA ALA A 45 -0.07 4.66 16.73
C ALA A 45 0.06 3.14 16.99
N GLU A 46 -0.66 2.34 16.20
CA GLU A 46 -0.62 0.89 16.26
C GLU A 46 0.38 0.32 15.24
N ALA A 47 1.02 -0.79 15.59
CA ALA A 47 1.85 -1.54 14.66
C ALA A 47 0.98 -2.18 13.57
N VAL A 48 1.45 -2.09 12.33
CA VAL A 48 0.83 -2.72 11.16
C VAL A 48 1.59 -3.98 10.78
N THR A 49 0.88 -4.96 10.21
CA THR A 49 1.51 -6.16 9.65
C THR A 49 2.06 -5.86 8.27
N VAL A 50 3.34 -6.13 8.05
CA VAL A 50 4.06 -5.95 6.79
C VAL A 50 4.56 -7.30 6.31
N ARG A 51 4.33 -7.63 5.04
CA ARG A 51 4.88 -8.81 4.38
C ARG A 51 5.90 -8.41 3.32
N LEU A 52 7.02 -9.12 3.25
CA LEU A 52 8.09 -8.84 2.30
C LEU A 52 7.68 -9.29 0.89
N ILE A 53 7.70 -8.37 -0.07
CA ILE A 53 7.30 -8.69 -1.45
C ILE A 53 8.39 -9.52 -2.13
N GLY A 54 8.01 -10.66 -2.71
CA GLY A 54 8.92 -11.55 -3.43
C GLY A 54 9.75 -12.47 -2.54
N ILE A 55 9.54 -12.41 -1.23
CA ILE A 55 10.05 -13.37 -0.25
C ILE A 55 8.86 -14.16 0.25
N ASP A 56 9.05 -15.47 0.41
CA ASP A 56 8.08 -16.39 1.00
C ASP A 56 8.89 -17.31 1.92
N ALA A 57 8.52 -17.37 3.20
CA ALA A 57 9.27 -18.08 4.22
C ALA A 57 8.40 -19.16 4.87
N PRO A 58 8.99 -20.23 5.42
CA PRO A 58 8.20 -21.23 6.13
C PRO A 58 7.45 -20.61 7.32
N GLU A 59 6.19 -21.00 7.44
CA GLU A 59 5.33 -20.63 8.56
C GLU A 59 5.73 -21.37 9.84
N ARG A 60 5.58 -20.72 10.99
CA ARG A 60 5.81 -21.33 12.32
C ARG A 60 4.53 -21.86 12.94
#